data_AF-A0A1H2G214-F1
#
_entry.id   AF-A0A1H2G214-F1
#
_cell.length_a   1.000
_cell.length_b   1.000
_cell.length_c   1.000
_cell.angle_alpha   90.00
_cell.angle_beta   90.00
_cell.angle_gamma   90.00
#
_symmetry.space_group_name_H-M   'P 1'
#
loop_
_entity.id
_entity.type
_entity.pdbx_description
1 polymer ?
#
loop_
_entity_poly.entity_id
_entity_poly.type
_entity_poly.pdbx_seq_one_letter_code
_entity_poly.pdbx_strand_id
1 'polypeptide(L)'
;MNKEEAINIINDNAESENNSYMDFMHERGLFDKHSFWKFYNSIRLLGYEFRNDESLPRELTKKILKSYEWHLILIGFHFDENDDSSIDNLPKDFSQYSLRLRCAVNAFIEGNPISDELEGYLNEDLDNKLKNDCPTIPKLH
;
A
#
# COMPACT_ATOMS: atom_id res chain seq x y z
N MET A 1 4.90 11.76 8.07
CA MET A 1 3.60 11.06 8.09
C MET A 1 3.24 10.74 9.54
N ASN A 2 2.06 11.14 10.01
CA ASN A 2 1.50 10.72 11.30
C ASN A 2 0.29 9.77 11.10
N LYS A 3 -0.31 9.27 12.19
CA LYS A 3 -1.45 8.35 12.14
C LYS A 3 -2.67 8.92 11.38
N GLU A 4 -3.00 10.19 11.60
CA GLU A 4 -4.14 10.85 10.95
C GLU A 4 -3.91 11.01 9.45
N GLU A 5 -2.72 11.45 9.06
CA GLU A 5 -2.29 11.52 7.65
C GLU A 5 -2.34 10.14 6.99
N ALA A 6 -1.90 9.08 7.67
CA ALA A 6 -1.95 7.72 7.15
C ALA A 6 -3.40 7.24 6.94
N ILE A 7 -4.30 7.51 7.89
CA ILE A 7 -5.73 7.20 7.75
C ILE A 7 -6.34 7.94 6.56
N ASN A 8 -6.01 9.21 6.36
CA ASN A 8 -6.49 9.98 5.21
C ASN A 8 -6.00 9.38 3.90
N ILE A 9 -4.72 8.98 3.80
CA ILE A 9 -4.20 8.27 2.63
C ILE A 9 -4.96 6.96 2.37
N ILE A 10 -5.31 6.18 3.41
CA ILE A 10 -6.13 4.97 3.21
C ILE A 10 -7.53 5.32 2.71
N ASN A 11 -8.16 6.37 3.24
CA ASN A 11 -9.48 6.82 2.81
C ASN A 11 -9.46 7.27 1.34
N ASP A 12 -8.50 8.10 0.96
CA ASP A 12 -8.36 8.59 -0.42
C ASP A 12 -8.15 7.43 -1.40
N ASN A 13 -7.36 6.42 -1.02
CA ASN A 13 -7.19 5.20 -1.83
C ASN A 13 -8.45 4.34 -1.91
N ALA A 14 -9.28 4.32 -0.87
CA ALA A 14 -10.52 3.55 -0.90
C ALA A 14 -11.58 4.20 -1.81
N GLU A 15 -11.55 5.52 -1.94
CA GLU A 15 -12.46 6.28 -2.82
C GLU A 15 -11.86 6.55 -4.22
N SER A 16 -10.57 6.27 -4.43
CA SER A 16 -9.84 6.58 -5.68
C SER A 16 -9.80 8.08 -5.99
N GLU A 17 -9.62 8.91 -4.98
CA GLU A 17 -9.63 10.38 -5.10
C GLU A 17 -8.30 11.01 -4.67
N ASN A 18 -8.23 12.35 -4.76
CA ASN A 18 -7.18 13.19 -4.16
C ASN A 18 -5.74 12.85 -4.57
N ASN A 19 -5.51 12.38 -5.80
CA ASN A 19 -4.20 11.90 -6.27
C ASN A 19 -3.66 10.73 -5.40
N SER A 20 -4.57 9.90 -4.89
CA SER A 20 -4.22 8.62 -4.28
C SER A 20 -3.64 7.65 -5.30
N TYR A 21 -3.02 6.57 -4.82
CA TYR A 21 -2.49 5.53 -5.71
C TYR A 21 -3.61 4.87 -6.53
N MET A 22 -4.79 4.66 -5.92
CA MET A 22 -5.96 4.14 -6.64
C MET A 22 -6.56 5.13 -7.63
N ASP A 23 -6.56 6.45 -7.35
CA ASP A 23 -6.92 7.47 -8.35
C ASP A 23 -6.04 7.33 -9.61
N PHE A 24 -4.71 7.27 -9.43
CA PHE A 24 -3.79 7.07 -10.55
C PHE A 24 -4.06 5.76 -11.30
N MET A 25 -4.19 4.64 -10.59
CA MET A 25 -4.35 3.33 -11.22
C MET A 25 -5.71 3.15 -11.90
N HIS A 26 -6.80 3.52 -11.23
CA HIS A 26 -8.17 3.25 -11.67
C HIS A 26 -8.69 4.31 -12.64
N GLU A 27 -8.56 5.59 -12.28
CA GLU A 27 -9.17 6.68 -13.05
C GLU A 27 -8.27 7.16 -14.18
N ARG A 28 -6.94 7.03 -14.02
CA ARG A 28 -5.96 7.62 -14.94
C ARG A 28 -5.15 6.59 -15.73
N GLY A 29 -5.26 5.30 -15.42
CA GLY A 29 -4.47 4.25 -16.08
C GLY A 29 -2.97 4.41 -15.86
N LEU A 30 -2.55 4.87 -14.68
CA LEU A 30 -1.15 5.17 -14.35
C LEU A 30 -0.69 4.46 -13.08
N PHE A 31 0.50 3.87 -13.14
CA PHE A 31 1.25 3.43 -11.98
C PHE A 31 2.15 4.57 -11.48
N ASP A 32 1.67 5.32 -10.49
CA ASP A 32 2.49 6.33 -9.82
C ASP A 32 3.23 5.73 -8.61
N LYS A 33 4.55 5.57 -8.74
CA LYS A 33 5.41 4.97 -7.71
C LYS A 33 5.41 5.77 -6.39
N HIS A 34 5.27 7.08 -6.48
CA HIS A 34 5.30 7.94 -5.30
C HIS A 34 4.04 7.75 -4.42
N SER A 35 2.86 7.79 -5.02
CA SER A 35 1.60 7.48 -4.33
C SER A 35 1.52 6.03 -3.85
N PHE A 36 2.08 5.07 -4.61
CA PHE A 36 2.22 3.68 -4.15
C PHE A 36 2.98 3.63 -2.81
N TRP A 37 4.15 4.26 -2.74
CA TRP A 37 4.96 4.23 -1.52
C TRP A 37 4.28 4.93 -0.35
N LYS A 38 3.54 6.02 -0.59
CA LYS A 38 2.69 6.64 0.43
C LYS A 38 1.66 5.66 0.96
N PHE A 39 0.94 4.96 0.09
CA PHE A 39 -0.06 3.97 0.49
C PHE A 39 0.55 2.80 1.27
N TYR A 40 1.62 2.20 0.77
CA TYR A 40 2.37 1.13 1.45
C TYR A 40 2.86 1.56 2.84
N ASN A 41 3.49 2.73 2.93
CA ASN A 41 4.02 3.26 4.19
C ASN A 41 2.90 3.60 5.19
N SER A 42 1.73 4.06 4.71
CA SER A 42 0.54 4.24 5.57
C SER A 42 0.07 2.93 6.18
N ILE A 43 -0.01 1.85 5.41
CA ILE A 43 -0.41 0.53 5.94
C ILE A 43 0.60 0.06 6.99
N ARG A 44 1.91 0.20 6.72
CA ARG A 44 2.98 -0.11 7.68
C ARG A 44 2.81 0.64 9.00
N LEU A 45 2.65 1.97 8.92
CA LEU A 45 2.49 2.81 10.10
C LEU A 45 1.26 2.41 10.88
N LEU A 46 0.12 2.22 10.21
CA LEU A 46 -1.12 1.82 10.87
C LEU A 46 -1.01 0.44 11.52
N GLY A 47 -0.32 -0.51 10.88
CA GLY A 47 -0.01 -1.81 11.49
C GLY A 47 0.75 -1.66 12.81
N TYR A 48 1.70 -0.71 12.87
CA TYR A 48 2.42 -0.41 14.11
C TYR A 48 1.53 0.29 15.14
N GLU A 49 0.74 1.28 14.73
CA GLU A 49 -0.16 2.05 15.59
C GLU A 49 -1.25 1.20 16.24
N PHE A 50 -1.71 0.14 15.57
CA PHE A 50 -2.78 -0.75 16.04
C PHE A 50 -2.26 -2.10 16.57
N ARG A 51 -0.94 -2.31 16.68
CA ARG A 51 -0.34 -3.61 17.04
C ARG A 51 -0.75 -4.18 18.40
N ASN A 52 -1.12 -3.31 19.33
CA ASN A 52 -1.50 -3.68 20.69
C ASN A 52 -3.03 -3.70 20.89
N ASP A 53 -3.80 -3.39 19.85
CA ASP A 53 -5.25 -3.35 19.93
C ASP A 53 -5.79 -4.79 19.88
N GLU A 54 -6.71 -5.13 20.79
CA GLU A 54 -7.34 -6.46 20.83
C GLU A 54 -8.14 -6.77 19.56
N SER A 55 -8.52 -5.75 18.79
CA SER A 55 -9.21 -5.89 17.52
C SER A 55 -8.89 -4.73 16.58
N LEU A 56 -8.78 -5.02 15.28
CA LEU A 56 -8.55 -4.01 14.26
C LEU A 56 -9.83 -3.19 13.96
N PRO A 57 -9.70 -1.90 13.60
CA PRO A 57 -10.83 -1.10 13.18
C PRO A 57 -11.41 -1.64 11.86
N ARG A 58 -12.60 -2.26 11.92
CA ARG A 58 -13.20 -2.98 10.77
C ARG A 58 -13.29 -2.15 9.49
N GLU A 59 -13.75 -0.90 9.59
CA GLU A 59 -13.87 -0.02 8.42
C GLU A 59 -12.51 0.33 7.81
N LEU A 60 -11.48 0.49 8.64
CA LEU A 60 -10.12 0.72 8.16
C LEU A 60 -9.59 -0.52 7.43
N THR A 61 -9.75 -1.71 8.03
CA THR A 61 -9.34 -2.98 7.43
C THR A 61 -10.03 -3.20 6.09
N LYS A 62 -11.34 -2.93 6.01
CA LYS A 62 -12.12 -3.05 4.77
C LYS A 62 -11.58 -2.12 3.68
N LYS A 63 -11.22 -0.89 4.02
CA LYS A 63 -10.64 0.08 3.07
C LYS A 63 -9.29 -0.38 2.55
N ILE A 64 -8.40 -0.86 3.43
CA ILE A 64 -7.09 -1.41 3.05
C ILE A 64 -7.27 -2.61 2.10
N LEU A 65 -8.15 -3.55 2.45
CA LEU A 65 -8.43 -4.73 1.63
C LEU A 65 -9.01 -4.35 0.26
N LYS A 66 -10.00 -3.46 0.22
CA LYS A 66 -10.59 -2.95 -1.03
C LYS A 66 -9.52 -2.38 -1.96
N SER A 67 -8.64 -1.51 -1.47
CA SER A 67 -7.59 -0.90 -2.30
C SER A 67 -6.51 -1.91 -2.73
N TYR A 68 -6.18 -2.88 -1.88
CA TYR A 68 -5.29 -3.98 -2.25
C TYR A 68 -5.89 -4.89 -3.33
N GLU A 69 -7.16 -5.25 -3.21
CA GLU A 69 -7.90 -6.04 -4.20
C GLU A 69 -7.97 -5.30 -5.54
N TRP A 70 -8.28 -3.99 -5.52
CA TRP A 70 -8.27 -3.15 -6.73
C TRP A 70 -6.90 -3.11 -7.40
N HIS A 71 -5.81 -2.98 -6.64
CA HIS A 71 -4.46 -3.07 -7.20
C HIS A 71 -4.26 -4.37 -7.99
N LEU A 72 -4.68 -5.52 -7.44
CA LEU A 72 -4.53 -6.82 -8.11
C LEU A 72 -5.42 -6.93 -9.35
N ILE A 73 -6.68 -6.49 -9.25
CA ILE A 73 -7.66 -6.55 -10.33
C ILE A 73 -7.22 -5.67 -11.50
N LEU A 74 -6.76 -4.44 -11.25
CA LEU A 74 -6.32 -3.51 -12.30
C LEU A 74 -5.06 -4.00 -13.03
N ILE A 75 -4.15 -4.65 -12.31
CA ILE A 75 -3.02 -5.35 -12.94
C ILE A 75 -3.55 -6.51 -13.80
N GLY A 76 -4.55 -7.25 -13.33
CA GLY A 76 -5.20 -8.30 -14.10
C GLY A 76 -5.82 -7.78 -15.41
N PHE A 77 -6.62 -6.71 -15.32
CA PHE A 77 -7.26 -6.08 -16.48
C PHE A 77 -6.25 -5.56 -17.50
N HIS A 78 -5.12 -5.01 -17.06
CA HIS A 78 -4.04 -4.60 -17.98
C HIS A 78 -3.54 -5.73 -18.90
N PHE A 79 -3.70 -7.00 -18.49
CA PHE A 79 -3.31 -8.17 -19.29
C PHE A 79 -4.49 -8.93 -19.89
N ASP A 80 -5.74 -8.48 -19.70
CA ASP A 80 -6.91 -9.10 -20.31
C ASP A 80 -7.15 -8.50 -21.71
N GLU A 81 -7.05 -9.32 -22.75
CA GLU A 81 -7.25 -8.90 -24.15
C GLU A 81 -8.68 -8.40 -24.44
N ASN A 82 -9.65 -8.67 -23.55
CA ASN A 82 -11.04 -8.23 -23.69
C ASN A 82 -11.36 -6.99 -22.85
N ASP A 83 -10.40 -6.47 -22.09
CA ASP A 83 -10.57 -5.26 -21.29
C ASP A 83 -9.80 -4.10 -21.94
N ASP A 84 -10.47 -2.95 -22.08
CA ASP A 84 -9.85 -1.74 -22.64
C ASP A 84 -9.01 -0.99 -21.58
N SER A 85 -9.05 -1.43 -20.31
CA SER A 85 -8.27 -0.87 -19.22
C SER A 85 -6.81 -1.25 -19.36
N SER A 86 -5.94 -0.25 -19.34
CA SER A 86 -4.50 -0.46 -19.37
C SER A 86 -3.80 0.55 -18.46
N ILE A 87 -2.66 0.12 -17.93
CA ILE A 87 -1.78 0.94 -17.12
C ILE A 87 -0.59 1.33 -18.00
N ASP A 88 -0.60 2.54 -18.53
CA ASP A 88 0.32 3.02 -19.57
C ASP A 88 1.80 2.83 -19.20
N ASN A 89 2.12 3.00 -17.92
CA ASN A 89 3.47 2.97 -17.39
C ASN A 89 3.68 1.86 -16.34
N LEU A 90 3.00 0.71 -16.49
CA LEU A 90 3.16 -0.42 -15.58
C LEU A 90 4.65 -0.81 -15.46
N PRO A 91 5.24 -0.83 -14.26
CA PRO A 91 6.63 -1.20 -14.08
C PRO A 91 6.88 -2.67 -14.48
N LYS A 92 8.02 -2.98 -15.08
CA LYS A 92 8.37 -4.38 -15.42
C LYS A 92 8.47 -5.29 -14.20
N ASP A 93 8.77 -4.71 -13.06
CA ASP A 93 8.87 -5.31 -11.74
C ASP A 93 7.58 -5.14 -10.91
N PHE A 94 6.42 -4.92 -11.55
CA PHE A 94 5.13 -4.74 -10.86
C PHE A 94 4.82 -5.85 -9.84
N SER A 95 5.24 -7.09 -10.11
CA SER A 95 5.07 -8.20 -9.18
C SER A 95 5.79 -7.96 -7.84
N GLN A 96 6.94 -7.27 -7.85
CA GLN A 96 7.65 -6.89 -6.64
C GLN A 96 6.81 -5.90 -5.82
N TYR A 97 6.21 -4.89 -6.46
CA TYR A 97 5.28 -3.97 -5.81
C TYR A 97 4.08 -4.69 -5.18
N SER A 98 3.46 -5.62 -5.91
CA SER A 98 2.34 -6.43 -5.39
C SER A 98 2.74 -7.28 -4.18
N LEU A 99 3.94 -7.86 -4.18
CA LEU A 99 4.46 -8.60 -3.03
C LEU A 99 4.63 -7.71 -1.79
N ARG A 100 5.13 -6.47 -1.94
CA ARG A 100 5.30 -5.53 -0.82
C ARG A 100 3.95 -5.15 -0.25
N LEU A 101 3.00 -4.84 -1.11
CA LEU A 101 1.66 -4.48 -0.68
C LEU A 101 0.98 -5.64 0.06
N ARG A 102 1.09 -6.87 -0.47
CA ARG A 102 0.65 -8.09 0.22
C ARG A 102 1.31 -8.24 1.59
N CYS A 103 2.62 -8.08 1.69
CA CYS A 103 3.35 -8.15 2.96
C CYS A 103 2.84 -7.11 3.96
N ALA A 104 2.63 -5.86 3.55
CA ALA A 104 2.13 -4.81 4.43
C ALA A 104 0.69 -5.09 4.92
N VAL A 105 -0.20 -5.54 4.03
CA VAL A 105 -1.58 -5.89 4.38
C VAL A 105 -1.60 -7.06 5.38
N ASN A 106 -0.83 -8.12 5.12
CA ASN A 106 -0.74 -9.26 6.05
C ASN A 106 -0.17 -8.84 7.40
N ALA A 107 0.93 -8.08 7.41
CA ALA A 107 1.53 -7.56 8.64
C ALA A 107 0.54 -6.73 9.47
N PHE A 108 -0.28 -5.90 8.82
CA PHE A 108 -1.36 -5.15 9.47
C PHE A 108 -2.40 -6.07 10.08
N ILE A 109 -2.88 -7.09 9.35
CA ILE A 109 -3.93 -8.01 9.81
C ILE A 109 -3.44 -8.91 10.95
N GLU A 110 -2.20 -9.39 10.86
CA GLU A 110 -1.58 -10.31 11.82
C GLU A 110 -1.15 -9.62 13.12
N GLY A 111 -1.16 -8.28 13.16
CA GLY A 111 -0.62 -7.52 14.29
C GLY A 111 0.90 -7.60 14.40
N ASN A 112 1.59 -7.96 13.32
CA ASN A 112 3.04 -8.06 13.25
C ASN A 112 3.61 -7.03 12.27
N PRO A 113 3.71 -5.75 12.66
CA PRO A 113 4.06 -4.67 11.77
C PRO A 113 5.48 -4.79 11.21
N ILE A 114 5.66 -4.34 9.95
CA ILE A 114 6.97 -4.33 9.30
C ILE A 114 7.84 -3.23 9.94
N SER A 115 8.85 -3.65 10.69
CA SER A 115 9.90 -2.78 11.24
C SER A 115 10.75 -2.15 10.14
N ASP A 116 11.49 -1.10 10.46
CA ASP A 116 12.41 -0.45 9.50
C ASP A 116 13.55 -1.38 9.04
N GLU A 117 13.98 -2.29 9.92
CA GLU A 117 14.96 -3.32 9.55
C GLU A 117 14.37 -4.28 8.51
N LEU A 118 13.16 -4.79 8.73
CA LEU A 118 12.50 -5.69 7.79
C LEU A 118 12.14 -4.96 6.50
N GLU A 119 11.74 -3.69 6.57
CA GLU A 119 11.50 -2.86 5.38
C GLU A 119 12.75 -2.74 4.52
N GLY A 120 13.91 -2.51 5.14
CA GLY A 120 15.18 -2.43 4.43
C GLY A 120 15.51 -3.69 3.65
N TYR A 121 15.25 -4.87 4.22
CA TYR A 121 15.42 -6.15 3.52
C TYR A 121 14.36 -6.38 2.44
N LEU A 122 13.09 -6.06 2.73
CA LEU A 122 12.00 -6.24 1.77
C LEU A 122 12.14 -5.33 0.55
N ASN A 123 12.80 -4.18 0.67
CA ASN A 123 12.89 -3.18 -0.39
C ASN A 123 14.32 -3.01 -0.94
N GLU A 124 15.18 -4.03 -0.81
CA GLU A 124 16.54 -3.98 -1.35
C GLU A 124 16.59 -3.86 -2.89
N ASP A 125 15.56 -4.39 -3.56
CA ASP A 125 15.35 -4.44 -5.01
C ASP A 125 14.46 -3.29 -5.53
N LEU A 126 13.75 -2.59 -4.63
CA LEU A 126 12.87 -1.47 -4.96
C LEU A 126 13.14 -0.26 -4.06
N ASP A 127 13.64 0.83 -4.63
CA ASP A 127 13.94 2.05 -3.88
C ASP A 127 12.67 2.76 -3.37
N ASN A 128 12.33 2.55 -2.09
CA ASN A 128 11.34 3.33 -1.35
C ASN A 128 11.92 4.67 -0.91
N LYS A 129 11.83 5.67 -1.80
CA LYS A 129 12.32 7.04 -1.54
C LYS A 129 11.61 7.74 -0.37
N LEU A 130 10.46 7.22 0.07
CA LEU A 130 9.64 7.81 1.12
C LEU A 130 9.78 7.07 2.46
N LYS A 131 10.71 6.12 2.59
CA LYS A 131 10.86 5.34 3.83
C LYS A 131 11.13 6.19 5.07
N ASN A 132 11.80 7.32 4.90
CA ASN A 132 12.11 8.27 5.98
C ASN A 132 10.98 9.27 6.27
N ASP A 133 9.89 9.24 5.48
CA ASP A 133 8.72 10.09 5.72
C ASP A 133 7.81 9.52 6.81
N CYS A 134 8.01 8.24 7.17
CA CYS A 134 7.34 7.59 8.29
C CYS A 134 8.15 7.70 9.58
N PRO A 135 7.47 7.74 10.75
CA PRO A 135 8.14 7.60 12.03
C PRO A 135 8.87 6.26 12.09
N THR A 136 10.01 6.22 12.80
CA THR A 136 10.80 5.00 12.96
C THR A 136 9.95 3.89 13.59
N ILE A 137 9.88 2.74 12.91
CA ILE A 137 9.19 1.53 13.40
C ILE A 137 10.26 0.56 13.92
N PRO A 138 10.43 0.43 15.25
CA PRO A 138 11.48 -0.40 15.81
C PRO A 138 11.21 -1.89 15.54
N LYS A 139 12.28 -2.70 15.60
CA LYS A 139 12.14 -4.16 15.67
C LYS A 139 11.41 -4.53 16.96
N LEU A 140 10.36 -5.34 16.85
CA LEU A 140 9.66 -5.88 18.00
C LEU A 140 10.42 -7.13 18.51
N HIS A 141 10.53 -7.25 19.84
CA HIS A 141 11.18 -8.36 20.53
C HIS A 141 10.20 -9.47 20.88
#